data_AF-A0A8B9P697-F1
#
_entry.id   AF-A0A8B9P697-F1
#
_cell.length_a   1.000
_cell.length_b   1.000
_cell.length_c   1.000
_cell.angle_alpha   90.00
_cell.angle_beta   90.00
_cell.angle_gamma   90.00
#
_symmetry.space_group_name_H-M   'P 1'
#
loop_
_entity.id
_entity.type
_entity.pdbx_description
1 polymer ?
#
loop_
_entity_poly.entity_id
_entity_poly.type
_entity_poly.pdbx_seq_one_letter_code
_entity_poly.pdbx_strand_id
1 'polypeptide(L)'
;MLGIWILALFLVSTARGKEVCYERLGCFSDDIPWSGTVERPVYKLPWNPEKIDTRFLLYTRENPDNFQISAIDASTIEQSNFNASRITRFITHGFIDKGEENWLSDMCKPGAVPR
;
A
#
# COMPACT_ATOMS: atom_id res chain seq x y z
N MET A 1 -37.94 13.96 29.86
CA MET A 1 -36.75 13.14 30.17
C MET A 1 -36.46 12.10 29.09
N LEU A 2 -37.40 11.23 28.70
CA LEU A 2 -37.19 10.19 27.67
C LEU A 2 -36.72 10.75 26.30
N GLY A 3 -37.29 11.88 25.85
CA GLY A 3 -36.92 12.50 24.57
C GLY A 3 -35.48 13.00 24.49
N ILE A 4 -34.88 13.40 25.62
CA ILE A 4 -33.46 13.83 25.67
C ILE A 4 -32.54 12.62 25.53
N TRP A 5 -32.89 11.49 26.16
CA TRP A 5 -32.15 10.24 26.03
C TRP A 5 -32.24 9.64 24.63
N ILE A 6 -33.42 9.71 23.99
CA ILE A 6 -33.59 9.30 22.59
C ILE A 6 -32.74 10.19 21.69
N LEU A 7 -32.79 11.51 21.85
CA LEU A 7 -31.96 12.43 21.06
C LEU A 7 -30.46 12.19 21.27
N ALA A 8 -30.02 11.95 22.51
CA ALA A 8 -28.62 11.63 22.81
C ALA A 8 -28.17 10.31 22.17
N LEU A 9 -29.00 9.26 22.22
CA LEU A 9 -28.73 7.97 21.56
C LEU A 9 -28.69 8.11 20.02
N PHE A 10 -29.58 8.93 19.44
CA PHE A 10 -29.55 9.25 18.01
C PHE A 10 -28.28 10.02 17.63
N LEU A 11 -27.87 11.00 18.43
CA LEU A 11 -26.66 11.80 18.15
C LEU A 11 -25.37 10.96 18.23
N VAL A 12 -25.26 10.07 19.22
CA VAL A 12 -24.09 9.15 19.34
C VAL A 12 -24.00 8.18 18.16
N SER A 13 -25.14 7.82 17.54
CA SER A 13 -25.18 6.87 16.42
C SER A 13 -24.83 7.50 15.05
N THR A 14 -24.58 8.83 14.98
CA THR A 14 -24.46 9.56 13.71
C THR A 14 -23.07 10.10 13.36
N ALA A 15 -22.09 10.00 14.26
CA ALA A 15 -20.73 10.42 13.95
C ALA A 15 -19.96 9.27 13.26
N ARG A 16 -20.06 9.20 11.93
CA ARG A 16 -19.20 8.35 11.10
C ARG A 16 -18.06 9.16 10.48
N GLY A 17 -16.90 8.53 10.36
CA GLY A 17 -15.75 9.00 9.62
C GLY A 17 -16.05 9.13 8.13
N LYS A 18 -15.17 9.83 7.43
CA LYS A 18 -15.19 9.95 5.97
C LYS A 18 -14.64 8.67 5.35
N GLU A 19 -15.08 8.38 4.14
CA GLU A 19 -14.66 7.21 3.38
C GLU A 19 -14.25 7.62 1.94
N VAL A 20 -13.25 6.94 1.39
CA VAL A 20 -12.88 6.99 -0.03
C VAL A 20 -12.75 5.58 -0.58
N CYS A 21 -13.21 5.35 -1.81
CA CYS A 21 -13.13 4.05 -2.48
C CYS A 21 -12.32 4.12 -3.77
N TYR A 22 -11.50 3.10 -4.00
CA TYR A 22 -10.73 2.93 -5.24
C TYR A 22 -11.09 1.59 -5.86
N GLU A 23 -11.30 1.57 -7.18
CA GLU A 23 -11.90 0.46 -7.93
C GLU A 23 -11.33 -0.92 -7.59
N ARG A 24 -9.99 -1.04 -7.52
CA ARG A 24 -9.30 -2.32 -7.23
C ARG A 24 -8.97 -2.57 -5.76
N LEU A 25 -9.08 -1.55 -4.91
CA LEU A 25 -8.58 -1.59 -3.53
C LEU A 25 -9.70 -1.56 -2.48
N GLY A 26 -10.94 -1.28 -2.89
CA GLY A 26 -12.07 -1.13 -1.98
C GLY A 26 -12.06 0.24 -1.29
N CYS A 27 -12.69 0.31 -0.12
CA CYS A 27 -12.93 1.55 0.60
C CYS A 27 -12.07 1.67 1.85
N PHE A 28 -11.67 2.91 2.16
CA PHE A 28 -10.86 3.28 3.31
C PHE A 28 -11.60 4.36 4.10
N SER A 29 -11.84 4.10 5.39
CA SER A 29 -12.43 5.08 6.30
C SER A 29 -11.35 5.73 7.17
N ASP A 30 -11.57 6.97 7.59
CA ASP A 30 -10.80 7.62 8.65
C ASP A 30 -11.39 7.43 10.06
N ASP A 31 -12.41 6.55 10.21
CA ASP A 31 -12.91 6.07 11.50
C ASP A 31 -11.83 5.42 12.37
N ILE A 32 -12.11 5.32 13.67
CA ILE A 32 -11.32 4.51 14.60
C ILE A 32 -11.29 3.04 14.10
N PRO A 33 -10.12 2.38 14.02
CA PRO A 33 -8.83 2.77 14.59
C PRO A 33 -7.87 3.48 13.62
N TRP A 34 -8.31 3.85 12.42
CA TRP A 34 -7.45 4.45 11.39
C TRP A 34 -7.05 5.89 11.71
N SER A 35 -7.95 6.63 12.37
CA SER A 35 -7.68 7.96 12.96
C SER A 35 -8.44 8.15 14.27
N GLY A 36 -8.24 9.29 14.93
CA GLY A 36 -8.97 9.67 16.15
C GLY A 36 -8.54 8.94 17.43
N THR A 37 -7.51 8.08 17.37
CA THR A 37 -6.90 7.46 18.55
C THR A 37 -5.79 8.34 19.14
N VAL A 38 -5.28 7.99 20.32
CA VAL A 38 -4.15 8.69 20.96
C VAL A 38 -2.89 8.60 20.08
N GLU A 39 -2.65 7.43 19.48
CA GLU A 39 -1.49 7.17 18.62
C GLU A 39 -1.67 7.75 17.21
N ARG A 40 -2.91 7.98 16.77
CA ARG A 40 -3.27 8.43 15.42
C ARG A 40 -4.32 9.56 15.46
N PRO A 41 -4.01 10.73 16.05
CA PRO A 41 -5.01 11.75 16.36
C PRO A 41 -5.54 12.50 15.13
N VAL A 42 -4.81 12.48 14.02
CA VAL A 42 -5.16 13.25 12.82
C VAL A 42 -6.01 12.42 11.88
N TYR A 43 -7.23 12.88 11.61
CA TYR A 43 -8.13 12.31 10.59
C TYR A 43 -7.55 12.50 9.19
N LYS A 44 -7.12 11.39 8.57
CA LYS A 44 -6.55 11.38 7.23
C LYS A 44 -6.99 10.13 6.47
N LEU A 45 -7.51 10.37 5.28
CA LEU A 45 -7.70 9.36 4.25
C LEU A 45 -6.41 9.15 3.44
N PRO A 46 -6.20 7.96 2.87
CA PRO A 46 -5.08 7.71 1.97
C PRO A 46 -5.14 8.62 0.73
N TRP A 47 -3.98 8.79 0.08
CA TRP A 47 -3.94 9.44 -1.23
C TRP A 47 -4.49 8.51 -2.31
N ASN A 48 -4.95 9.11 -3.41
CA ASN A 48 -5.34 8.38 -4.61
C ASN A 48 -4.16 7.48 -5.09
N PRO A 49 -4.39 6.19 -5.45
CA PRO A 49 -3.39 5.32 -6.08
C PRO A 49 -2.58 5.97 -7.21
N GLU A 50 -3.21 6.73 -8.10
CA GLU A 50 -2.49 7.43 -9.19
C GLU A 50 -1.53 8.51 -8.67
N LYS A 51 -1.80 9.06 -7.48
CA LYS A 51 -0.92 10.04 -6.83
C LYS A 51 0.22 9.38 -6.05
N ILE A 52 -0.01 8.19 -5.50
CA ILE A 52 1.04 7.38 -4.85
C ILE A 52 1.98 6.80 -5.91
N ASP A 53 1.44 6.43 -7.08
CA ASP A 53 2.17 5.87 -8.22
C ASP A 53 3.02 4.65 -7.82
N THR A 54 2.37 3.67 -7.17
CA THR A 54 3.04 2.42 -6.79
C THR A 54 3.47 1.66 -8.03
N ARG A 55 4.79 1.50 -8.20
CA ARG A 55 5.40 0.72 -9.27
C ARG A 55 5.97 -0.57 -8.70
N PHE A 56 5.89 -1.62 -9.49
CA PHE A 56 6.44 -2.94 -9.16
C PHE A 56 7.53 -3.29 -10.16
N LEU A 57 8.75 -3.37 -9.65
CA LEU A 57 9.97 -3.54 -10.43
C LEU A 57 10.48 -4.97 -10.26
N LEU A 58 10.32 -5.80 -11.28
CA LEU A 58 10.72 -7.20 -11.26
C LEU A 58 12.18 -7.37 -11.69
N TYR A 59 12.99 -7.89 -10.79
CA TYR A 59 14.34 -8.39 -11.06
C TYR A 59 14.35 -9.92 -10.97
N THR A 60 15.04 -10.56 -11.92
CA THR A 60 15.23 -12.02 -11.92
C THR A 60 16.70 -12.34 -12.21
N ARG A 61 17.07 -13.63 -12.19
CA ARG A 61 18.42 -14.05 -12.59
C ARG A 61 18.67 -13.81 -14.07
N GLU A 62 17.60 -13.80 -14.87
CA GLU A 62 17.60 -13.56 -16.30
C GLU A 62 17.68 -12.07 -16.66
N ASN A 63 17.31 -11.17 -15.73
CA ASN A 63 17.43 -9.71 -15.88
C ASN A 63 17.89 -9.04 -14.56
N PRO A 64 19.14 -9.22 -14.12
CA PRO A 64 19.60 -8.77 -12.81
C PRO A 64 19.83 -7.27 -12.70
N ASP A 65 20.09 -6.59 -13.82
CA ASP A 65 20.47 -5.17 -13.84
C ASP A 65 19.36 -4.23 -14.33
N ASN A 66 18.37 -4.76 -15.07
CA ASN A 66 17.25 -3.98 -15.61
C ASN A 66 15.93 -4.58 -15.15
N PHE A 67 15.07 -3.78 -14.54
CA PHE A 67 13.76 -4.24 -14.11
C PHE A 67 12.80 -4.44 -15.28
N GLN A 68 11.81 -5.31 -15.08
CA GLN A 68 10.59 -5.37 -15.89
C GLN A 68 9.42 -4.85 -15.05
N ILE A 69 8.48 -4.11 -15.64
CA ILE A 69 7.29 -3.63 -14.92
C ILE A 69 6.31 -4.79 -14.78
N SER A 70 5.86 -5.07 -13.56
CA SER A 70 4.98 -6.23 -13.31
C SER A 70 4.11 -6.01 -12.09
N ALA A 71 2.79 -5.80 -12.25
CA ALA A 71 1.75 -6.14 -11.23
C ALA A 71 0.37 -5.50 -11.47
N ILE A 72 0.30 -4.35 -12.16
CA ILE A 72 -1.00 -3.69 -12.35
C ILE A 72 -1.82 -4.45 -13.41
N ASP A 73 -1.18 -4.86 -14.50
CA ASP A 73 -1.80 -5.66 -15.55
C ASP A 73 -1.22 -7.09 -15.53
N ALA A 74 -2.09 -8.10 -15.43
CA ALA A 74 -1.68 -9.50 -15.44
C ALA A 74 -0.92 -9.89 -16.72
N SER A 75 -1.23 -9.25 -17.86
CA SER A 75 -0.54 -9.50 -19.13
C SER A 75 0.96 -9.16 -19.06
N THR A 76 1.33 -8.16 -18.24
CA THR A 76 2.74 -7.77 -18.03
C THR A 76 3.51 -8.82 -17.25
N ILE A 77 2.83 -9.63 -16.43
CA ILE A 77 3.44 -10.74 -15.70
C ILE A 77 3.80 -11.86 -16.67
N GLU A 78 2.88 -12.22 -17.56
CA GLU A 78 3.08 -13.28 -18.57
C GLU A 78 4.19 -12.95 -19.57
N GLN A 79 4.38 -11.66 -19.89
CA GLN A 79 5.42 -11.18 -20.80
C GLN A 79 6.79 -10.97 -20.12
N SER A 80 6.87 -11.15 -18.81
CA SER A 80 8.10 -10.95 -18.03
C SER A 80 8.86 -12.26 -17.78
N ASN A 81 10.02 -12.16 -17.14
CA ASN A 81 10.80 -13.31 -16.66
C ASN A 81 10.24 -13.91 -15.36
N PHE A 82 9.04 -13.51 -14.92
CA PHE A 82 8.40 -14.06 -13.74
C PHE A 82 8.20 -15.58 -13.89
N ASN A 83 8.50 -16.32 -12.83
CA ASN A 83 8.38 -17.78 -12.81
C ASN A 83 7.68 -18.22 -11.52
N ALA A 84 6.44 -18.70 -11.66
CA ALA A 84 5.60 -19.14 -10.54
C ALA A 84 6.15 -20.36 -9.78
N SER A 85 7.13 -21.09 -10.36
CA SER A 85 7.81 -22.21 -9.68
C SER A 85 8.97 -21.76 -8.78
N ARG A 86 9.30 -20.46 -8.75
CA ARG A 86 10.36 -19.88 -7.92
C ARG A 86 9.78 -19.07 -6.76
N ILE A 87 10.55 -18.93 -5.69
CA ILE A 87 10.19 -18.05 -4.57
C ILE A 87 10.21 -16.59 -5.05
N THR A 88 9.11 -15.87 -4.85
CA THR A 88 9.02 -14.42 -5.03
C THR A 88 9.29 -13.70 -3.72
N ARG A 89 10.12 -12.65 -3.75
CA ARG A 89 10.43 -11.81 -2.58
C ARG A 89 10.11 -10.36 -2.93
N PHE A 90 9.30 -9.71 -2.11
CA PHE A 90 9.02 -8.27 -2.23
C PHE A 90 9.94 -7.49 -1.31
N ILE A 91 10.46 -6.38 -1.82
CA ILE A 91 11.29 -5.43 -1.08
C ILE A 91 10.60 -4.08 -1.20
N THR A 92 10.24 -3.49 -0.08
CA THR A 92 9.52 -2.21 -0.03
C THR A 92 10.35 -1.20 0.73
N HIS A 93 10.61 -0.04 0.11
CA HIS A 93 11.26 1.06 0.79
C HIS A 93 10.34 1.81 1.75
N GLY A 94 10.90 2.77 2.50
CA GLY A 94 10.16 3.59 3.45
C GLY A 94 10.73 5.00 3.54
N PHE A 95 11.54 5.27 4.57
CA PHE A 95 12.03 6.60 4.92
C PHE A 95 12.72 7.34 3.75
N ILE A 96 12.12 8.45 3.28
CA ILE A 96 12.62 9.42 2.27
C ILE A 96 12.94 8.82 0.88
N ASP A 97 12.95 7.51 0.74
CA ASP A 97 13.33 6.78 -0.45
C ASP A 97 12.22 6.79 -1.52
N LYS A 98 12.63 6.63 -2.78
CA LYS A 98 11.79 6.58 -3.99
C LYS A 98 11.70 5.17 -4.59
N GLY A 99 12.42 4.19 -4.05
CA GLY A 99 12.32 2.79 -4.46
C GLY A 99 13.19 2.38 -5.66
N GLU A 100 13.99 3.31 -6.19
CA GLU A 100 14.98 3.05 -7.24
C GLU A 100 16.42 3.26 -6.76
N GLU A 101 16.60 3.55 -5.48
CA GLU A 101 17.94 3.63 -4.88
C GLU A 101 18.59 2.23 -4.85
N ASN A 102 19.92 2.20 -4.94
CA ASN A 102 20.65 0.95 -5.19
C ASN A 102 20.43 -0.14 -4.14
N TRP A 103 20.10 0.19 -2.88
CA TRP A 103 19.98 -0.83 -1.84
C TRP A 103 18.87 -1.86 -2.11
N LEU A 104 17.78 -1.48 -2.82
CA LEU A 104 16.73 -2.43 -3.17
C LEU A 104 17.24 -3.45 -4.20
N SER A 105 17.86 -2.95 -5.27
CA SER A 105 18.36 -3.79 -6.37
C SER A 105 19.62 -4.56 -5.95
N ASP A 106 20.46 -3.99 -5.09
CA ASP A 106 21.61 -4.68 -4.49
C ASP A 106 21.13 -5.91 -3.70
N MET A 107 20.07 -5.80 -2.89
CA MET A 107 19.51 -6.96 -2.16
C MET A 107 18.92 -8.04 -3.07
N CYS A 108 18.59 -7.72 -4.33
CA CYS A 108 18.17 -8.72 -5.33
C CYS A 108 19.36 -9.52 -5.89
N LYS A 109 20.59 -9.00 -5.81
CA LYS A 109 21.77 -9.62 -6.43
C LYS A 109 22.35 -10.77 -5.59
N PRO A 110 22.89 -11.82 -6.23
CA PRO A 110 23.59 -12.89 -5.52
C PRO A 110 24.79 -12.32 -4.75
N GLY A 111 24.95 -12.72 -3.48
CA GLY A 111 26.08 -12.29 -2.65
C GLY A 111 25.93 -10.90 -2.03
N ALA A 112 24.75 -10.30 -2.11
CA ALA A 112 24.43 -9.08 -1.38
C ALA A 112 24.53 -9.34 0.13
N VAL A 113 25.51 -8.73 0.77
CA VAL A 113 25.62 -8.69 2.24
C VAL A 113 24.75 -7.54 2.71
N PRO A 114 23.74 -7.77 3.57
CA PRO A 114 23.04 -6.67 4.23
C PRO A 114 24.10 -5.84 4.95
N ARG A 115 24.24 -4.57 4.57
CA ARG A 115 25.07 -3.63 5.32
C ARG A 115 24.43 -3.32 6.67
#